data_AF-A0A521PG92-F1
#
_entry.id   AF-A0A521PG92-F1
#
_cell.length_a   1.000
_cell.length_b   1.000
_cell.length_c   1.000
_cell.angle_alpha   90.00
_cell.angle_beta   90.00
_cell.angle_gamma   90.00
#
_symmetry.space_group_name_H-M   'P 1'
#
loop_
_entity.id
_entity.type
_entity.pdbx_description
1 polymer ?
#
loop_
_entity_poly.entity_id
_entity_poly.type
_entity_poly.pdbx_seq_one_letter_code
_entity_poly.pdbx_strand_id
1 'polypeptide(L)'
;MRLRFLAPLLAVALTALAPVASAQTQAERMLAAAKQLRTTAEQHKATLTPDARAEMLRQADEMEKGVRSGAYGAYDNLPREPTLAEKLMAEHGQLEWLTPNGACAGYTLENYGTFRFSPQINDRDSHCRNAYGHYASYLRYAKDPAAAEGAAQSLFYYDAAARRAAGLPRREVR
;
A
#
# COMPACT_ATOMS: atom_id res chain seq x y z
N MET A 1 77.20 22.54 -24.85
CA MET A 1 76.12 22.84 -23.89
C MET A 1 74.79 22.77 -24.63
N ARG A 2 73.76 22.23 -23.97
CA ARG A 2 72.64 21.49 -24.57
C ARG A 2 71.49 22.35 -25.10
N LEU A 3 70.86 21.79 -26.14
CA LEU A 3 69.60 22.13 -26.81
C LEU A 3 68.52 22.74 -25.90
N ARG A 4 67.91 23.84 -26.37
CA ARG A 4 66.59 24.32 -25.91
C ARG A 4 65.55 23.91 -26.95
N PHE A 5 64.78 22.88 -26.63
CA PHE A 5 63.55 22.49 -27.34
C PHE A 5 62.44 22.28 -26.31
N LEU A 6 61.21 22.43 -26.80
CA LEU A 6 59.90 22.18 -26.17
C LEU A 6 59.40 23.34 -25.31
N ALA A 7 58.14 23.78 -25.33
CA ALA A 7 56.96 23.63 -26.19
C ALA A 7 55.86 24.42 -25.43
N PRO A 8 55.11 25.36 -26.03
CA PRO A 8 53.90 25.86 -25.39
C PRO A 8 52.73 25.02 -25.92
N LEU A 9 51.95 24.39 -25.04
CA LEU A 9 50.55 23.98 -25.24
C LEU A 9 50.14 23.04 -24.10
N LEU A 10 49.68 23.61 -23.00
CA LEU A 10 48.72 22.95 -22.13
C LEU A 10 47.48 23.84 -22.10
N ALA A 11 46.65 23.65 -23.13
CA ALA A 11 45.25 24.07 -23.09
C ALA A 11 44.58 23.23 -21.99
N VAL A 12 44.37 23.85 -20.83
CA VAL A 12 43.53 23.27 -19.79
C VAL A 12 42.09 23.37 -20.29
N ALA A 13 41.65 22.32 -20.98
CA ALA A 13 40.24 22.03 -21.16
C ALA A 13 39.69 21.64 -19.78
N LEU A 14 39.35 22.63 -18.96
CA LEU A 14 38.37 22.47 -17.89
C LEU A 14 37.04 22.21 -18.60
N THR A 15 36.81 20.96 -18.95
CA THR A 15 35.47 20.45 -19.16
C THR A 15 34.72 20.74 -17.86
N ALA A 16 33.79 21.68 -17.97
CA ALA A 16 32.79 21.95 -16.95
C ALA A 16 32.02 20.64 -16.70
N LEU A 17 32.48 19.86 -15.72
CA LEU A 17 31.62 18.97 -14.96
C LEU A 17 30.72 19.87 -14.12
N ALA A 18 29.75 20.49 -14.79
CA ALA A 18 28.57 20.98 -14.10
C ALA A 18 27.95 19.76 -13.41
N PRO A 19 27.73 19.79 -12.08
CA PRO A 19 26.87 18.79 -11.48
C PRO A 19 25.51 18.98 -12.14
N VAL A 20 25.08 17.99 -12.92
CA VAL A 20 23.71 17.89 -13.39
C VAL A 20 22.89 17.57 -12.15
N ALA A 21 22.60 18.59 -11.34
CA ALA A 21 21.53 18.53 -10.37
C ALA A 21 20.26 18.36 -11.19
N SER A 22 19.73 17.13 -11.26
CA SER A 22 18.41 16.89 -11.81
C SER A 22 17.45 17.74 -10.99
N ALA A 23 16.91 18.78 -11.61
CA ALA A 23 15.88 19.60 -11.00
C ALA A 23 14.66 18.69 -10.80
N GLN A 24 14.49 18.17 -9.58
CA GLN A 24 13.33 17.35 -9.23
C GLN A 24 12.07 18.15 -9.55
N THR A 25 11.19 17.55 -10.34
CA THR A 25 9.90 18.14 -10.69
C THR A 25 9.09 18.40 -9.42
N GLN A 26 8.12 19.30 -9.48
CA GLN A 26 7.23 19.54 -8.35
C GLN A 26 6.47 18.27 -7.97
N ALA A 27 6.04 17.48 -8.96
CA ALA A 27 5.45 16.17 -8.77
C ALA A 27 6.36 15.20 -7.99
N GLU A 28 7.65 15.09 -8.35
CA GLU A 28 8.60 14.24 -7.62
C GLU A 28 8.77 14.66 -6.17
N ARG A 29 8.82 15.98 -5.91
CA ARG A 29 8.91 16.51 -4.54
C ARG A 29 7.65 16.19 -3.72
N MET A 30 6.47 16.27 -4.32
CA MET A 30 5.22 15.93 -3.64
C MET A 30 5.12 14.42 -3.34
N LEU A 31 5.56 13.56 -4.25
CA LEU A 31 5.60 12.11 -4.01
C LEU A 31 6.61 11.73 -2.94
N ALA A 32 7.78 12.37 -2.93
CA ALA A 32 8.77 12.18 -1.88
C ALA A 32 8.22 12.61 -0.52
N ALA A 33 7.50 13.74 -0.45
CA ALA A 33 6.83 14.21 0.76
C ALA A 33 5.74 13.23 1.24
N ALA A 34 4.89 12.73 0.33
CA ALA A 34 3.86 11.74 0.66
C ALA A 34 4.48 10.45 1.22
N LYS A 35 5.56 9.95 0.61
CA LYS A 35 6.30 8.79 1.09
C LYS A 35 6.90 9.03 2.48
N GLN A 36 7.45 10.22 2.72
CA GLN A 36 7.99 10.59 4.02
C GLN A 36 6.89 10.63 5.09
N LEU A 37 5.73 11.22 4.79
CA LEU A 37 4.58 11.26 5.69
C LEU A 37 4.12 9.85 6.10
N ARG A 38 3.99 8.92 5.14
CA ARG A 38 3.65 7.53 5.46
C ARG A 38 4.71 6.85 6.31
N THR A 39 5.99 7.08 5.98
CA THR A 39 7.11 6.51 6.74
C THR A 39 7.09 7.02 8.18
N THR A 40 6.87 8.32 8.40
CA THR A 40 6.76 8.90 9.73
C THR A 40 5.53 8.39 10.47
N ALA A 41 4.37 8.28 9.81
CA ALA A 41 3.15 7.74 10.40
C ALA A 41 3.33 6.28 10.90
N GLU A 42 4.10 5.47 10.16
CA GLU A 42 4.42 4.10 10.58
C GLU A 42 5.48 4.03 11.68
N GLN A 43 6.57 4.80 11.55
CA GLN A 43 7.64 4.85 12.55
C GLN A 43 7.13 5.30 13.93
N HIS A 44 6.15 6.19 13.93
CA HIS A 44 5.59 6.78 15.15
C HIS A 44 4.19 6.28 15.51
N LYS A 45 3.71 5.18 14.90
CA LYS A 45 2.33 4.68 15.12
C LYS A 45 2.01 4.38 16.59
N ALA A 46 3.02 4.02 17.40
CA ALA A 46 2.85 3.74 18.82
C ALA A 46 2.72 5.00 19.69
N THR A 47 3.20 6.14 19.18
CA THR A 47 3.21 7.43 19.89
C THR A 47 2.19 8.43 19.34
N LEU A 48 1.72 8.23 18.11
CA LEU A 48 0.69 9.05 17.49
C LEU A 48 -0.70 8.66 17.99
N THR A 49 -1.56 9.66 18.20
CA THR A 49 -2.99 9.39 18.39
C THR A 49 -3.59 8.82 17.09
N PRO A 50 -4.68 8.04 17.16
CA PRO A 50 -5.34 7.50 15.96
C PRO A 50 -5.70 8.59 14.94
N ASP A 51 -6.20 9.73 15.40
CA ASP A 51 -6.59 10.85 14.54
C ASP A 51 -5.37 11.51 13.88
N ALA A 52 -4.28 11.71 14.62
CA ALA A 52 -3.05 12.28 14.07
C ALA A 52 -2.45 11.36 13.00
N ARG A 53 -2.45 10.04 13.26
CA ARG A 53 -2.00 9.06 12.27
C ARG A 53 -2.91 9.06 11.03
N ALA A 54 -4.23 9.09 11.21
CA ALA A 54 -5.19 9.13 10.11
C ALA A 54 -5.02 10.40 9.26
N GLU A 55 -4.80 11.55 9.89
CA GLU A 55 -4.58 12.82 9.21
C GLU A 55 -3.29 12.82 8.38
N MET A 56 -2.18 12.29 8.92
CA MET A 56 -0.92 12.16 8.17
C MET A 56 -1.08 11.27 6.93
N LEU A 57 -1.80 10.15 7.07
CA LEU A 57 -2.09 9.25 5.95
C LEU A 57 -3.00 9.94 4.91
N ARG A 58 -4.02 10.67 5.36
CA ARG A 58 -4.91 11.46 4.50
C ARG A 58 -4.14 12.51 3.69
N GLN A 59 -3.22 13.24 4.32
CA GLN A 59 -2.37 14.22 3.63
C GLN A 59 -1.48 13.56 2.58
N ALA A 60 -0.91 12.39 2.90
CA ALA A 60 -0.11 11.64 1.94
C ALA A 60 -0.95 11.16 0.73
N ASP A 61 -2.19 10.75 0.96
CA ASP A 61 -3.13 10.37 -0.11
C ASP A 61 -3.50 11.59 -1.00
N GLU A 62 -3.72 12.76 -0.40
CA GLU A 62 -4.05 13.98 -1.15
C GLU A 62 -2.89 14.45 -2.04
N MET A 63 -1.65 14.34 -1.55
CA MET A 63 -0.46 14.66 -2.35
C MET A 63 -0.35 13.73 -3.57
N GLU A 64 -0.52 12.42 -3.38
CA GLU A 64 -0.49 11.46 -4.49
C GLU A 64 -1.62 11.66 -5.48
N LYS A 65 -2.84 11.98 -4.99
CA LYS A 65 -3.98 12.32 -5.85
C LYS A 65 -3.71 13.59 -6.65
N GLY A 66 -3.12 14.62 -6.03
CA GLY A 66 -2.71 15.85 -6.72
C GLY A 66 -1.69 15.57 -7.82
N VAL A 67 -0.71 14.69 -7.58
CA VAL A 67 0.25 14.27 -8.61
C VAL A 67 -0.46 13.50 -9.72
N ARG A 68 -1.32 12.54 -9.39
CA ARG A 68 -2.09 11.73 -10.37
C ARG A 68 -3.01 12.55 -11.26
N SER A 69 -3.58 13.62 -10.71
CA SER A 69 -4.45 14.55 -11.45
C SER A 69 -3.67 15.60 -12.25
N GLY A 70 -2.34 15.61 -12.19
CA GLY A 70 -1.50 16.58 -12.89
C GLY A 70 -1.45 17.96 -12.23
N ALA A 71 -1.95 18.11 -10.98
CA ALA A 71 -1.97 19.38 -10.26
C ALA A 71 -0.55 19.95 -10.00
N TYR A 72 0.49 19.11 -10.10
CA TYR A 72 1.89 19.49 -9.91
C TYR A 72 2.73 19.35 -11.20
N GLY A 73 2.07 19.43 -12.36
CA GLY A 73 2.67 19.28 -13.68
C GLY A 73 2.56 17.86 -14.25
N ALA A 74 2.94 17.71 -15.52
CA ALA A 74 3.00 16.41 -16.17
C ALA A 74 4.03 15.52 -15.48
N TYR A 75 3.59 14.38 -14.99
CA TYR A 75 4.44 13.37 -14.38
C TYR A 75 4.07 12.02 -14.97
N ASP A 76 4.91 11.50 -15.87
CA ASP A 76 4.60 10.27 -16.62
C ASP A 76 4.80 9.00 -15.77
N ASN A 77 5.39 9.14 -14.58
CA ASN A 77 5.65 8.06 -13.62
C ASN A 77 4.67 8.07 -12.43
N LEU A 78 3.40 8.40 -12.67
CA LEU A 78 2.37 8.44 -11.61
C LEU A 78 2.41 7.15 -10.75
N PRO A 79 2.56 7.26 -9.42
CA PRO A 79 2.35 6.12 -8.54
C PRO A 79 0.93 5.63 -8.72
N ARG A 80 0.82 4.39 -9.22
CA ARG A 80 -0.46 3.71 -9.29
C ARG A 80 -1.04 3.60 -7.89
N GLU A 81 -2.35 3.64 -7.78
CA GLU A 81 -2.98 3.39 -6.50
C GLU A 81 -2.64 1.97 -6.03
N PRO A 82 -2.29 1.79 -4.74
CA PRO A 82 -2.16 0.45 -4.20
C PRO A 82 -3.49 -0.27 -4.31
N THR A 83 -3.43 -1.49 -4.81
CA THR A 83 -4.57 -2.42 -4.83
C THR A 83 -5.02 -2.75 -3.41
N LEU A 84 -6.24 -3.25 -3.26
CA LEU A 84 -6.71 -3.72 -1.95
C LEU A 84 -5.74 -4.75 -1.34
N ALA A 85 -5.22 -5.68 -2.15
CA ALA A 85 -4.26 -6.68 -1.69
C ALA A 85 -3.00 -6.03 -1.08
N GLU A 86 -2.42 -5.03 -1.75
CA GLU A 86 -1.26 -4.29 -1.23
C GLU A 86 -1.61 -3.52 0.05
N LYS A 87 -2.78 -2.88 0.08
CA LYS A 87 -3.27 -2.19 1.27
C LYS A 87 -3.48 -3.15 2.46
N LEU A 88 -3.92 -4.40 2.23
CA LEU A 88 -4.08 -5.41 3.30
C LEU A 88 -2.74 -6.00 3.76
N MET A 89 -1.84 -6.28 2.82
CA MET A 89 -0.47 -6.71 3.14
C MET A 89 0.26 -5.66 3.98
N ALA A 90 0.08 -4.37 3.69
CA ALA A 90 0.67 -3.28 4.46
C ALA A 90 0.06 -3.15 5.87
N GLU A 91 -1.25 -3.32 6.02
CA GLU A 91 -1.96 -3.17 7.32
C GLU A 91 -1.74 -4.37 8.24
N HIS A 92 -1.76 -5.59 7.69
CA HIS A 92 -1.83 -6.83 8.47
C HIS A 92 -0.68 -7.80 8.24
N GLY A 93 0.21 -7.54 7.28
CA GLY A 93 1.31 -8.44 6.91
C GLY A 93 0.90 -9.66 6.07
N GLN A 94 -0.40 -9.93 5.93
CA GLN A 94 -0.94 -11.05 5.16
C GLN A 94 -2.36 -10.74 4.64
N LEU A 95 -2.75 -11.38 3.55
CA LEU A 95 -4.11 -11.23 2.99
C LEU A 95 -5.15 -11.89 3.90
N GLU A 96 -4.87 -13.09 4.39
CA GLU A 96 -5.72 -13.82 5.34
C GLU A 96 -5.47 -13.33 6.78
N TRP A 97 -5.73 -12.05 7.04
CA TRP A 97 -5.43 -11.44 8.34
C TRP A 97 -6.38 -11.85 9.48
N LEU A 98 -7.49 -12.53 9.20
CA LEU A 98 -8.51 -12.83 10.20
C LEU A 98 -8.13 -14.00 11.12
N THR A 99 -7.47 -15.04 10.61
CA THR A 99 -7.00 -16.18 11.43
C THR A 99 -6.20 -15.76 12.66
N PRO A 100 -5.17 -14.88 12.59
CA PRO A 100 -4.42 -14.47 13.78
C PRO A 100 -5.19 -13.51 14.70
N ASN A 101 -6.34 -12.96 14.28
CA ASN A 101 -7.08 -11.94 15.04
C ASN A 101 -7.89 -12.52 16.21
N GLY A 102 -8.06 -13.84 16.29
CA GLY A 102 -8.80 -14.53 17.38
C GLY A 102 -10.32 -14.30 17.37
N ALA A 103 -10.83 -13.28 16.67
CA ALA A 103 -12.25 -12.98 16.51
C ALA A 103 -13.07 -14.15 15.92
N CYS A 104 -12.41 -14.96 15.08
CA CYS A 104 -12.98 -16.15 14.46
C CYS A 104 -12.26 -17.44 14.91
N ALA A 105 -11.83 -17.51 16.18
CA ALA A 105 -11.17 -18.71 16.71
C ALA A 105 -11.98 -19.98 16.41
N GLY A 106 -11.29 -20.98 15.86
CA GLY A 106 -11.90 -22.26 15.43
C GLY A 106 -12.36 -22.29 13.98
N TYR A 107 -12.53 -21.14 13.31
CA TYR A 107 -12.76 -21.10 11.86
C TYR A 107 -11.46 -21.27 11.09
N THR A 108 -11.53 -22.06 10.02
CA THR A 108 -10.47 -22.25 9.04
C THR A 108 -11.07 -22.34 7.63
N LEU A 109 -10.22 -22.31 6.60
CA LEU A 109 -10.66 -22.50 5.21
C LEU A 109 -11.26 -23.88 4.96
N GLU A 110 -10.87 -24.87 5.75
CA GLU A 110 -11.34 -26.25 5.64
C GLU A 110 -12.70 -26.45 6.30
N ASN A 111 -13.03 -25.67 7.33
CA ASN A 111 -14.20 -25.94 8.18
C ASN A 111 -15.28 -24.83 8.17
N TYR A 112 -15.08 -23.68 7.53
CA TYR A 112 -16.03 -22.55 7.61
C TYR A 112 -17.47 -22.88 7.15
N GLY A 113 -17.65 -23.90 6.29
CA GLY A 113 -18.97 -24.36 5.88
C GLY A 113 -19.73 -25.09 7.00
N THR A 114 -19.02 -25.85 7.83
CA THR A 114 -19.57 -26.83 8.78
C THR A 114 -19.41 -26.41 10.24
N PHE A 115 -18.34 -25.70 10.58
CA PHE A 115 -18.06 -25.22 11.94
C PHE A 115 -19.10 -24.18 12.39
N ARG A 116 -19.50 -24.28 13.66
CA ARG A 116 -20.40 -23.34 14.34
C ARG A 116 -19.82 -23.05 15.71
N PHE A 117 -19.57 -21.77 16.00
CA PHE A 117 -18.96 -21.37 17.28
C PHE A 117 -19.92 -21.54 18.45
N SER A 118 -21.22 -21.31 18.22
CA SER A 118 -22.31 -21.59 19.16
C SER A 118 -23.59 -21.88 18.39
N PRO A 119 -24.46 -22.80 18.86
CA PRO A 119 -25.77 -23.06 18.25
C PRO A 119 -26.71 -21.84 18.31
N GLN A 120 -26.41 -20.85 19.16
CA GLN A 120 -27.05 -19.53 19.16
C GLN A 120 -26.27 -18.63 18.19
N ILE A 121 -26.61 -18.74 16.90
CA ILE A 121 -25.95 -17.97 15.83
C ILE A 121 -26.04 -16.47 16.19
N ASN A 122 -24.89 -15.86 16.44
CA ASN A 122 -24.76 -14.41 16.58
C ASN A 122 -24.19 -13.82 15.28
N ASP A 123 -24.32 -12.51 15.11
CA ASP A 123 -23.85 -11.80 13.91
C ASP A 123 -22.38 -12.09 13.60
N ARG A 124 -21.56 -12.33 14.64
CA ARG A 124 -20.14 -12.69 14.50
C ARG A 124 -19.93 -14.05 13.80
N ASP A 125 -20.69 -15.10 14.14
CA ASP A 125 -20.61 -16.41 13.48
C ASP A 125 -20.89 -16.29 11.96
N SER A 126 -21.92 -15.53 11.60
CA SER A 126 -22.24 -15.22 10.20
C SER A 126 -21.10 -14.48 9.51
N HIS A 127 -20.52 -13.47 10.16
CA HIS A 127 -19.41 -12.70 9.61
C HIS A 127 -18.14 -13.53 9.41
N CYS A 128 -17.79 -14.41 10.35
CA CYS A 128 -16.66 -15.34 10.20
C CYS A 128 -16.87 -16.28 9.01
N ARG A 129 -18.05 -16.92 8.91
CA ARG A 129 -18.38 -17.81 7.79
C ARG A 129 -18.30 -17.10 6.44
N ASN A 130 -18.85 -15.89 6.37
CA ASN A 130 -18.82 -15.10 5.14
C ASN A 130 -17.39 -14.68 4.78
N ALA A 131 -16.58 -14.27 5.76
CA ALA A 131 -15.18 -13.91 5.52
C ALA A 131 -14.42 -15.09 4.89
N TYR A 132 -14.40 -16.26 5.53
CA TYR A 132 -13.70 -17.42 4.96
C TYR A 132 -14.29 -17.88 3.62
N GLY A 133 -15.61 -17.76 3.40
CA GLY A 133 -16.23 -18.04 2.10
C GLY A 133 -15.79 -17.08 0.98
N HIS A 134 -15.63 -15.80 1.29
CA HIS A 134 -15.08 -14.82 0.35
C HIS A 134 -13.58 -15.04 0.11
N TYR A 135 -12.82 -15.39 1.15
CA TYR A 135 -11.40 -15.72 0.99
C TYR A 135 -11.20 -16.98 0.15
N ALA A 136 -12.03 -18.01 0.33
CA ALA A 136 -12.03 -19.19 -0.53
C ALA A 136 -12.35 -18.84 -1.99
N SER A 137 -13.26 -17.88 -2.22
CA SER A 137 -13.55 -17.37 -3.58
C SER A 137 -12.37 -16.60 -4.17
N TYR A 138 -11.68 -15.78 -3.37
CA TYR A 138 -10.44 -15.12 -3.76
C TYR A 138 -9.40 -16.15 -4.21
N LEU A 139 -9.14 -17.19 -3.41
CA LEU A 139 -8.17 -18.24 -3.75
C LEU A 139 -8.52 -19.02 -5.02
N ARG A 140 -9.81 -19.11 -5.38
CA ARG A 140 -10.24 -19.70 -6.66
C ARG A 140 -9.93 -18.78 -7.82
N TYR A 141 -10.34 -17.51 -7.75
CA TYR A 141 -10.12 -16.55 -8.83
C TYR A 141 -8.65 -16.17 -9.01
N ALA A 142 -7.87 -16.11 -7.93
CA ALA A 142 -6.45 -15.74 -7.97
C ALA A 142 -5.56 -16.73 -8.76
N LYS A 143 -6.09 -17.92 -9.10
CA LYS A 143 -5.40 -18.89 -9.96
C LYS A 143 -5.48 -18.56 -11.44
N ASP A 144 -6.44 -17.72 -11.83
CA ASP A 144 -6.68 -17.31 -13.20
C ASP A 144 -6.37 -15.82 -13.37
N PRO A 145 -5.29 -15.46 -14.10
CA PRO A 145 -4.97 -14.06 -14.39
C PRO A 145 -6.11 -13.29 -15.08
N ALA A 146 -6.97 -13.97 -15.84
CA ALA A 146 -8.11 -13.34 -16.50
C ALA A 146 -9.25 -13.01 -15.51
N ALA A 147 -9.24 -13.60 -14.31
CA ALA A 147 -10.25 -13.39 -13.28
C ALA A 147 -9.82 -12.37 -12.20
N ALA A 148 -8.91 -11.46 -12.54
CA ALA A 148 -8.36 -10.46 -11.61
C ALA A 148 -9.45 -9.61 -10.92
N GLU A 149 -10.52 -9.24 -11.64
CA GLU A 149 -11.65 -8.50 -11.08
C GLU A 149 -12.41 -9.33 -10.03
N GLY A 150 -12.69 -10.60 -10.32
CA GLY A 150 -13.34 -11.52 -9.38
C GLY A 150 -12.49 -11.77 -8.13
N ALA A 151 -11.17 -11.84 -8.28
CA ALA A 151 -10.24 -11.92 -7.14
C ALA A 151 -10.30 -10.65 -6.29
N ALA A 152 -10.22 -9.46 -6.90
CA ALA A 152 -10.28 -8.19 -6.19
C ALA A 152 -11.61 -8.01 -5.44
N GLN A 153 -12.73 -8.35 -6.09
CA GLN A 153 -14.06 -8.26 -5.48
C GLN A 153 -14.22 -9.25 -4.31
N SER A 154 -13.73 -10.48 -4.46
CA SER A 154 -13.76 -11.46 -3.37
C SER A 154 -12.94 -11.00 -2.17
N LEU A 155 -11.77 -10.40 -2.41
CA LEU A 155 -10.92 -9.87 -1.35
C LEU A 155 -11.56 -8.67 -0.64
N PHE A 156 -12.31 -7.84 -1.36
CA PHE A 156 -13.10 -6.74 -0.80
C PHE A 156 -14.17 -7.24 0.18
N TYR A 157 -14.96 -8.24 -0.24
CA TYR A 157 -15.99 -8.78 0.63
C TYR A 157 -15.42 -9.59 1.80
N TYR A 158 -14.27 -10.23 1.62
CA TYR A 158 -13.51 -10.82 2.70
C TYR A 158 -13.14 -9.76 3.76
N ASP A 159 -12.46 -8.67 3.38
CA ASP A 159 -12.04 -7.63 4.32
C ASP A 159 -13.23 -7.01 5.05
N ALA A 160 -14.33 -6.73 4.33
CA ALA A 160 -15.54 -6.18 4.92
C ALA A 160 -16.19 -7.13 5.95
N ALA A 161 -16.22 -8.43 5.68
CA ALA A 161 -16.76 -9.42 6.61
C ALA A 161 -15.80 -9.65 7.80
N ALA A 162 -14.50 -9.73 7.55
CA ALA A 162 -13.46 -9.89 8.56
C ALA A 162 -13.45 -8.72 9.56
N ARG A 163 -13.53 -7.47 9.07
CA ARG A 163 -13.64 -6.28 9.93
C ARG A 163 -14.88 -6.32 10.82
N ARG A 164 -16.04 -6.72 10.27
CA ARG A 164 -17.27 -6.90 11.07
C ARG A 164 -17.12 -7.98 12.14
N ALA A 165 -16.51 -9.11 11.81
CA ALA A 165 -16.25 -10.17 12.77
C ALA A 165 -15.32 -9.71 13.92
N ALA A 166 -14.31 -8.91 13.59
CA ALA A 166 -13.34 -8.35 14.53
C ALA A 166 -13.81 -7.08 15.26
N GLY A 167 -15.01 -6.57 14.97
CA GLY A 167 -15.51 -5.33 15.56
C GLY A 167 -14.75 -4.06 15.10
N LEU A 168 -14.10 -4.12 13.93
CA LEU A 168 -13.34 -3.02 13.34
C LEU A 168 -14.23 -2.14 12.44
N PRO A 169 -13.92 -0.84 12.31
CA PRO A 169 -14.66 0.06 11.41
C PRO A 169 -14.55 -0.41 9.95
N ARG A 170 -15.58 -0.12 9.14
CA ARG A 170 -15.53 -0.40 7.69
C ARG A 170 -14.42 0.43 7.06
N ARG A 171 -13.67 -0.17 6.14
CA ARG A 171 -12.74 0.58 5.30
C ARG A 171 -13.53 1.54 4.41
N GLU A 172 -13.11 2.80 4.37
CA GLU A 172 -13.69 3.78 3.45
C GLU A 172 -13.42 3.33 2.00
N VAL A 173 -14.47 3.31 1.19
CA VAL A 173 -14.34 3.11 -0.27
C VAL A 173 -13.91 4.46 -0.84
N ARG A 174 -12.60 4.64 -1.04
CA ARG A 174 -12.03 5.76 -1.79
C ARG A 174 -11.25 5.22 -2.96
#